data_AF-A0AAW1DZL0-F1
#
_entry.id   AF-A0AAW1DZL0-F1
#
_cell.length_a   1.000
_cell.length_b   1.000
_cell.length_c   1.000
_cell.angle_alpha   90.00
_cell.angle_beta   90.00
_cell.angle_gamma   90.00
#
_symmetry.space_group_name_H-M   'P 1'
#
loop_
_entity.id
_entity.type
_entity.pdbx_description
1 polymer ?
#
loop_
_entity_poly.entity_id
_entity_poly.type
_entity_poly.pdbx_seq_one_letter_code
_entity_poly.pdbx_strand_id
1 'polypeptide(L)'
;MVLAELKKSNFTLLNQRIQFDENGDPTFGSYSIVFWNQSGDAEEIGFYRFHPSVSFSINNTNIQWNPKGEVPTSLCSPECAVGFVKNQDGIHKCCFNCEICPDGTYINITVDPYTCVSCKETEWSAAGSTSCTLRVVEYVPFTDSGAILIMVGAWALVGLTLAINTQEYFQGLIQNYTKTMSQ
;
A
#
# COMPACT_ATOMS: atom_id res chain seq x y z
N MET A 1 43.81 -17.56 -42.77
CA MET A 1 43.48 -17.06 -41.41
C MET A 1 43.14 -15.56 -41.50
N VAL A 2 41.99 -15.22 -42.10
CA VAL A 2 41.60 -13.82 -42.38
C VAL A 2 40.64 -13.28 -41.32
N LEU A 3 39.70 -14.12 -40.86
CA LEU A 3 38.72 -13.78 -39.83
C LEU A 3 39.38 -13.33 -38.51
N ALA A 4 40.46 -14.00 -38.08
CA ALA A 4 41.18 -13.66 -36.87
C ALA A 4 41.84 -12.28 -36.93
N GLU A 5 42.21 -11.82 -38.12
CA GLU A 5 42.80 -10.49 -38.33
C GLU A 5 41.70 -9.42 -38.48
N LEU A 6 40.57 -9.76 -39.13
CA LEU A 6 39.40 -8.87 -39.20
C LEU A 6 38.85 -8.50 -37.81
N LYS A 7 38.80 -9.47 -36.88
CA LYS A 7 38.38 -9.21 -35.48
C LYS A 7 39.32 -8.26 -34.72
N LYS A 8 40.58 -8.15 -35.13
CA LYS A 8 41.57 -7.23 -34.53
C LYS A 8 41.58 -5.85 -35.22
N SER A 9 40.77 -5.66 -36.25
CA SER A 9 40.79 -4.42 -37.03
C SER A 9 40.37 -3.22 -36.20
N ASN A 10 41.13 -2.14 -36.35
CA ASN A 10 40.90 -0.86 -35.67
C ASN A 10 41.35 0.25 -36.61
N PHE A 11 40.40 0.88 -37.29
CA PHE A 11 40.69 1.90 -38.29
C PHE A 11 39.68 3.04 -38.20
N THR A 12 40.04 4.19 -38.75
CA THR A 12 39.15 5.36 -38.78
C THR A 12 38.55 5.52 -40.17
N LEU A 13 37.24 5.62 -40.26
CA LEU A 13 36.49 5.92 -41.48
C LEU A 13 35.56 7.10 -41.22
N LEU A 14 35.56 8.12 -42.08
CA LEU A 14 34.70 9.32 -41.92
C LEU A 14 34.79 9.95 -40.53
N ASN A 15 36.01 10.02 -39.97
CA ASN A 15 36.27 10.53 -38.63
C ASN A 15 35.62 9.72 -37.49
N GLN A 16 35.21 8.47 -37.75
CA GLN A 16 34.69 7.52 -36.77
C GLN A 16 35.65 6.33 -36.65
N ARG A 17 35.96 5.94 -35.40
CA ARG A 17 36.82 4.79 -35.13
C ARG A 17 35.99 3.52 -35.18
N ILE A 18 36.32 2.64 -36.11
CA ILE A 18 35.67 1.35 -36.35
C ILE A 18 36.43 0.26 -35.62
N GLN A 19 35.73 -0.46 -34.74
CA GLN A 19 36.22 -1.58 -33.96
C GLN A 19 35.09 -2.60 -33.75
N PHE A 20 35.47 -3.84 -33.49
CA PHE A 20 34.55 -4.95 -33.28
C PHE A 20 34.81 -5.61 -31.92
N ASP A 21 33.76 -6.12 -31.28
CA ASP A 21 33.86 -6.88 -30.05
C ASP A 21 34.24 -8.35 -30.31
N GLU A 22 34.23 -9.17 -29.24
CA GLU A 22 34.55 -10.59 -29.33
C GLU A 22 33.60 -11.39 -30.25
N ASN A 23 32.34 -10.94 -30.35
CA ASN A 23 31.32 -11.54 -31.20
C ASN A 23 31.44 -11.08 -32.66
N GLY A 24 32.15 -9.99 -32.91
CA GLY A 24 32.29 -9.36 -34.22
C GLY A 24 31.28 -8.23 -34.45
N ASP A 25 30.63 -7.75 -33.39
CA ASP A 25 29.69 -6.64 -33.45
C ASP A 25 30.44 -5.30 -33.37
N PRO A 26 30.05 -4.28 -34.15
CA PRO A 26 30.71 -2.99 -34.09
C PRO A 26 30.50 -2.33 -32.72
N THR A 27 31.59 -1.88 -32.08
CA THR A 27 31.55 -1.24 -30.75
C THR A 27 31.13 0.23 -30.80
N PHE A 28 30.86 0.75 -31.99
CA PHE A 28 30.46 2.11 -32.28
C PHE A 28 29.27 2.10 -33.24
N GLY A 29 28.46 3.15 -33.21
CA GLY A 29 27.36 3.29 -34.15
C GLY A 29 26.22 4.14 -33.62
N SER A 30 25.26 4.34 -34.50
CA SER A 30 24.01 5.04 -34.21
C SER A 30 22.87 4.43 -35.00
N TYR A 31 21.69 4.38 -34.40
CA TYR A 31 20.43 4.12 -35.08
C TYR A 31 19.69 5.44 -35.27
N SER A 32 19.20 5.68 -36.49
CA SER A 32 18.18 6.71 -36.74
C SER A 32 16.82 6.16 -36.32
N ILE A 33 16.05 6.97 -35.60
CA ILE A 33 14.68 6.67 -35.22
C ILE A 33 13.79 7.37 -36.23
N VAL A 34 12.92 6.61 -36.89
CA VAL A 34 12.05 7.12 -37.96
C VAL A 34 10.58 7.01 -37.58
N PHE A 35 9.79 7.97 -38.05
CA PHE A 35 8.34 7.99 -37.95
C PHE A 35 7.74 7.93 -39.36
N TRP A 36 6.74 7.07 -39.55
CA TRP A 36 5.98 7.04 -40.79
C TRP A 36 4.86 8.07 -40.72
N ASN A 37 4.93 9.07 -41.57
CA ASN A 37 3.90 10.10 -41.65
C ASN A 37 2.62 9.58 -42.32
N GLN A 38 1.59 10.40 -42.39
CA GLN A 38 0.30 10.02 -42.99
C GLN A 38 0.38 9.77 -44.50
N SER A 39 1.40 10.31 -45.17
CA SER A 39 1.69 10.06 -46.59
C SER A 39 2.39 8.71 -46.80
N GLY A 40 2.87 8.07 -45.73
CA GLY A 40 3.64 6.83 -45.77
C GLY A 40 5.15 7.02 -45.85
N ASP A 41 5.64 8.27 -45.82
CA ASP A 41 7.06 8.58 -45.87
C ASP A 41 7.72 8.41 -44.49
N ALA A 42 8.94 7.90 -44.48
CA ALA A 42 9.74 7.76 -43.27
C ALA A 42 10.54 9.03 -43.00
N GLU A 43 10.26 9.69 -41.88
CA GLU A 43 10.96 10.89 -41.43
C GLU A 43 11.85 10.55 -40.24
N GLU A 44 13.12 10.95 -40.28
CA GLU A 44 14.01 10.82 -39.13
C GLU A 44 13.60 11.82 -38.03
N ILE A 45 13.22 11.30 -36.88
CA ILE A 45 12.73 12.07 -35.72
C ILE A 45 13.68 12.00 -34.53
N GLY A 46 14.75 11.21 -34.61
CA GLY A 46 15.62 10.99 -33.48
C GLY A 46 16.78 10.06 -33.77
N PHE A 47 17.58 9.82 -32.74
CA PHE A 47 18.70 8.90 -32.83
C PHE A 47 18.95 8.18 -31.49
N TYR A 48 19.58 7.03 -31.60
CA TYR A 48 20.21 6.32 -30.49
C TYR A 48 21.68 6.09 -30.84
N ARG A 49 22.59 6.62 -30.05
CA ARG A 49 24.04 6.38 -30.14
C ARG A 49 24.47 5.62 -28.90
N PHE A 50 25.31 4.61 -29.07
CA PHE A 50 25.83 3.81 -27.96
C PHE A 50 27.34 3.98 -27.73
N HIS A 51 28.00 4.83 -28.52
CA HIS A 51 29.42 5.15 -28.38
C HIS A 51 29.71 6.62 -28.73
N PRO A 52 30.63 7.31 -28.02
CA PRO A 52 31.38 6.87 -26.83
C PRO A 52 30.56 6.79 -25.55
N SER A 53 29.36 7.39 -25.54
CA SER A 53 28.38 7.29 -24.47
C SER A 53 26.99 7.00 -25.05
N VAL A 54 26.14 6.39 -24.24
CA VAL A 54 24.74 6.18 -24.62
C VAL A 54 24.05 7.54 -24.65
N SER A 55 23.56 7.92 -25.81
CA SER A 55 22.71 9.11 -26.00
C SER A 55 21.51 8.76 -26.85
N PHE A 56 20.34 9.18 -26.39
CA PHE A 56 19.06 8.91 -27.02
C PHE A 56 18.28 10.21 -27.08
N SER A 57 17.71 10.49 -28.25
CA SER A 57 16.88 11.67 -28.44
C SER A 57 15.77 11.33 -29.43
N ILE A 58 14.56 11.76 -29.09
CA ILE A 58 13.40 11.77 -29.97
C ILE A 58 12.81 13.17 -29.93
N ASN A 59 12.59 13.74 -31.11
CA ASN A 59 11.90 15.00 -31.24
C ASN A 59 10.38 14.77 -31.34
N ASN A 60 9.71 14.82 -30.19
CA ASN A 60 8.26 14.60 -30.11
C ASN A 60 7.44 15.60 -30.93
N THR A 61 7.95 16.81 -31.25
CA THR A 61 7.20 17.79 -32.05
C THR A 61 7.00 17.34 -33.50
N ASN A 62 7.86 16.42 -33.98
CA ASN A 62 7.80 15.90 -35.33
C ASN A 62 6.88 14.66 -35.44
N ILE A 63 6.32 14.20 -34.31
CA ILE A 63 5.44 13.03 -34.28
C ILE A 63 4.00 13.51 -34.27
N GLN A 64 3.25 13.12 -35.29
CA GLN A 64 1.81 13.37 -35.35
C GLN A 64 1.05 12.18 -34.78
N TRP A 65 0.72 12.25 -33.49
CA TRP A 65 -0.06 11.19 -32.84
C TRP A 65 -1.54 11.25 -33.22
N ASN A 66 -2.11 10.10 -33.59
CA ASN A 66 -3.53 9.95 -33.89
C ASN A 66 -4.28 9.51 -32.61
N PRO A 67 -5.46 10.06 -32.24
CA PRO A 67 -6.27 11.07 -32.94
C PRO A 67 -6.17 12.51 -32.44
N LYS A 68 -5.47 12.77 -31.33
CA LYS A 68 -5.49 14.10 -30.67
C LYS A 68 -4.16 14.84 -30.69
N GLY A 69 -3.13 14.31 -31.37
CA GLY A 69 -1.77 14.87 -31.32
C GLY A 69 -1.02 14.60 -30.01
N GLU A 70 -1.66 13.92 -29.06
CA GLU A 70 -1.06 13.55 -27.77
C GLU A 70 -0.44 12.15 -27.84
N VAL A 71 0.66 11.95 -27.11
CA VAL A 71 1.32 10.64 -26.99
C VAL A 71 0.31 9.62 -26.45
N PRO A 72 0.08 8.51 -27.15
CA PRO A 72 -0.88 7.50 -26.70
C PRO A 72 -0.40 6.85 -25.41
N THR A 73 -1.34 6.66 -24.48
CA THR A 73 -1.08 5.95 -23.23
C THR A 73 -1.45 4.48 -23.41
N SER A 74 -0.47 3.59 -23.20
CA SER A 74 -0.64 2.13 -23.31
C SER A 74 -0.63 1.49 -21.91
N LEU A 75 -1.63 1.81 -21.09
CA LEU A 75 -1.80 1.23 -19.75
C LEU A 75 -2.93 0.19 -19.76
N CYS A 76 -2.72 -0.94 -19.07
CA CYS A 76 -3.78 -1.94 -18.87
C CYS A 76 -4.80 -1.44 -17.83
N SER A 77 -4.27 -0.96 -16.71
CA SER A 77 -5.05 -0.38 -15.61
C SER A 77 -4.52 1.02 -15.29
N PRO A 78 -5.39 2.02 -15.08
CA PRO A 78 -4.96 3.34 -14.63
C PRO A 78 -4.42 3.27 -13.19
N GLU A 79 -3.67 4.30 -12.79
CA GLU A 79 -3.21 4.42 -11.40
C GLU A 79 -4.40 4.54 -10.43
N CYS A 80 -4.31 3.84 -9.30
CA CYS A 80 -5.36 3.85 -8.29
C CYS A 80 -5.37 5.17 -7.50
N ALA A 81 -6.57 5.60 -7.10
CA ALA A 81 -6.72 6.73 -6.21
C ALA A 81 -6.14 6.44 -4.81
N VAL A 82 -5.88 7.50 -4.05
CA VAL A 82 -5.40 7.37 -2.66
C VAL A 82 -6.43 6.58 -1.83
N GLY A 83 -5.95 5.62 -1.04
CA GLY A 83 -6.79 4.74 -0.22
C GLY A 83 -7.19 3.43 -0.90
N PHE A 84 -6.83 3.23 -2.17
CA PHE A 84 -7.10 2.00 -2.92
C PHE A 84 -5.85 1.15 -3.07
N VAL A 85 -6.00 -0.15 -2.86
CA VAL A 85 -4.98 -1.18 -3.12
C VAL A 85 -5.07 -1.68 -4.55
N LYS A 86 -3.91 -1.96 -5.16
CA LYS A 86 -3.81 -2.61 -6.46
C LYS A 86 -3.99 -4.12 -6.27
N ASN A 87 -5.15 -4.65 -6.63
CA ASN A 87 -5.40 -6.08 -6.66
C ASN A 87 -5.11 -6.62 -8.06
N GLN A 88 -4.16 -7.55 -8.21
CA GLN A 88 -3.78 -8.05 -9.54
C GLN A 88 -4.97 -8.73 -10.23
N ASP A 89 -5.21 -8.33 -11.49
CA ASP A 89 -6.29 -8.88 -12.30
C ASP A 89 -5.69 -9.66 -13.48
N GLY A 90 -5.95 -10.96 -13.51
CA GLY A 90 -5.47 -11.85 -14.56
C GLY A 90 -3.97 -12.21 -14.49
N ILE A 91 -3.37 -12.41 -15.67
CA ILE A 91 -2.01 -12.99 -15.82
C ILE A 91 -0.92 -11.91 -15.89
N HIS A 92 -1.26 -10.72 -16.36
CA HIS A 92 -0.30 -9.66 -16.62
C HIS A 92 -0.08 -8.81 -15.38
N LYS A 93 1.18 -8.68 -14.95
CA LYS A 93 1.56 -7.90 -13.75
C LYS A 93 1.17 -6.42 -13.82
N CYS A 94 0.97 -5.86 -15.02
CA CYS A 94 0.55 -4.48 -15.22
C CYS A 94 -0.97 -4.28 -15.15
N CYS A 95 -1.75 -5.37 -15.10
CA CYS A 95 -3.21 -5.33 -15.00
C CYS A 95 -3.62 -5.57 -13.55
N PHE A 96 -4.42 -4.64 -13.03
CA PHE A 96 -4.92 -4.67 -11.66
C PHE A 96 -6.25 -3.93 -11.54
N ASN A 97 -7.04 -4.30 -10.54
CA ASN A 97 -8.21 -3.57 -10.11
C ASN A 97 -7.91 -2.77 -8.85
N CYS A 98 -8.53 -1.60 -8.73
CA CYS A 98 -8.41 -0.75 -7.56
C CYS A 98 -9.52 -1.10 -6.58
N GLU A 99 -9.16 -1.59 -5.40
CA GLU A 99 -10.11 -1.92 -4.33
C GLU A 99 -9.86 -1.01 -3.13
N ILE A 100 -10.92 -0.48 -2.52
CA ILE A 100 -10.76 0.37 -1.33
C ILE A 100 -10.27 -0.49 -0.16
N CYS A 101 -9.26 -0.03 0.57
CA CYS A 101 -8.84 -0.74 1.78
C CYS A 101 -9.98 -0.73 2.81
N PRO A 102 -10.27 -1.88 3.47
CA PRO A 102 -11.34 -1.97 4.44
C PRO A 102 -11.05 -1.16 5.72
N ASP A 103 -12.06 -0.98 6.56
CA ASP A 103 -11.91 -0.35 7.87
C ASP A 103 -10.94 -1.13 8.78
N GLY A 104 -10.28 -0.42 9.69
CA GLY A 104 -9.21 -0.98 10.53
C GLY A 104 -7.93 -1.31 9.76
N THR A 105 -7.84 -0.96 8.47
CA THR A 105 -6.62 -1.06 7.66
C THR A 105 -6.25 0.28 7.02
N TYR A 106 -4.99 0.41 6.64
CA TYR A 106 -4.49 1.59 5.92
C TYR A 106 -3.54 1.16 4.81
N ILE A 107 -3.32 2.05 3.82
CA ILE A 107 -2.36 1.80 2.73
C ILE A 107 -1.29 2.87 2.66
N ASN A 108 -0.05 2.44 2.47
CA ASN A 108 1.09 3.31 2.19
C ASN A 108 1.62 3.02 0.78
N ILE A 109 1.06 3.74 -0.20
CA ILE A 109 1.32 3.54 -1.63
C ILE A 109 2.81 3.68 -1.98
N THR A 110 3.55 4.51 -1.25
CA THR A 110 4.99 4.72 -1.48
C THR A 110 5.84 3.52 -1.06
N VAL A 111 5.35 2.74 -0.09
CA VAL A 111 6.04 1.54 0.43
C VAL A 111 5.55 0.29 -0.29
N ASP A 112 4.24 0.08 -0.30
CA ASP A 112 3.59 -1.06 -0.95
C ASP A 112 2.18 -0.69 -1.44
N PRO A 113 1.95 -0.60 -2.76
CA PRO A 113 0.63 -0.32 -3.32
C PRO A 113 -0.25 -1.56 -3.46
N TYR A 114 0.22 -2.76 -3.09
CA TYR A 114 -0.48 -4.04 -3.28
C TYR A 114 -1.06 -4.63 -1.99
N THR A 115 -0.77 -4.03 -0.83
CA THR A 115 -1.21 -4.57 0.47
C THR A 115 -1.82 -3.49 1.37
N CYS A 116 -3.02 -3.74 1.88
CA CYS A 116 -3.58 -2.98 3.01
C CYS A 116 -3.00 -3.53 4.32
N VAL A 117 -2.47 -2.65 5.17
CA VAL A 117 -1.85 -3.00 6.44
C VAL A 117 -2.86 -2.80 7.58
N SER A 118 -3.01 -3.79 8.45
CA SER A 118 -3.89 -3.66 9.62
C SER A 118 -3.35 -2.65 10.62
N CYS A 119 -4.25 -1.86 11.22
CA CYS A 119 -3.92 -1.00 12.34
C CYS A 119 -3.56 -1.82 13.58
N LYS A 120 -2.82 -1.21 14.52
CA LYS A 120 -2.58 -1.82 15.84
C LYS A 120 -3.89 -1.96 16.61
N GLU A 121 -3.91 -2.81 17.63
CA GLU A 121 -5.10 -3.02 18.46
C GLU A 121 -5.65 -1.74 19.12
N THR A 122 -4.75 -0.82 19.48
CA THR A 122 -5.10 0.49 20.08
C THR A 122 -5.48 1.56 19.05
N GLU A 123 -5.44 1.21 17.77
CA GLU A 123 -5.64 2.13 16.64
C GLU A 123 -6.84 1.69 15.78
N TRP A 124 -7.33 2.62 14.98
CA TRP A 124 -8.40 2.39 14.02
C TRP A 124 -8.32 3.36 12.85
N SER A 125 -8.88 2.96 11.72
CA SER A 125 -8.97 3.74 10.49
C SER A 125 -10.29 3.46 9.78
N ALA A 126 -10.80 4.46 9.06
CA ALA A 126 -11.92 4.27 8.16
C ALA A 126 -11.46 3.59 6.86
N ALA A 127 -12.40 3.04 6.08
CA ALA A 127 -12.10 2.51 4.76
C ALA A 127 -11.39 3.56 3.88
N GLY A 128 -10.34 3.14 3.18
CA GLY A 128 -9.52 4.01 2.31
C GLY A 128 -8.56 4.95 3.04
N SER A 129 -8.29 4.74 4.33
CA SER A 129 -7.32 5.58 5.06
C SER A 129 -5.88 5.30 4.65
N THR A 130 -5.03 6.33 4.70
CA THR A 130 -3.57 6.20 4.50
C THR A 130 -2.79 6.09 5.81
N SER A 131 -3.48 6.21 6.95
CA SER A 131 -2.90 6.10 8.28
C SER A 131 -3.94 5.64 9.29
N CYS A 132 -3.47 5.13 10.43
CA CYS A 132 -4.31 4.79 11.56
C CYS A 132 -4.31 5.92 12.60
N THR A 133 -5.40 6.03 13.34
CA THR A 133 -5.58 6.97 14.45
C THR A 133 -5.78 6.22 15.75
N LEU A 134 -5.34 6.77 16.88
CA LEU A 134 -5.52 6.14 18.19
C LEU A 134 -7.00 6.11 18.54
N ARG A 135 -7.50 4.96 19.03
CA ARG A 135 -8.89 4.85 19.49
C ARG A 135 -9.10 5.74 20.72
N VAL A 136 -10.23 6.43 20.74
CA VAL A 136 -10.65 7.16 21.94
C VAL A 136 -11.15 6.15 22.96
N VAL A 137 -10.65 6.25 24.19
CA VAL A 137 -11.16 5.45 25.30
C VAL A 137 -12.44 6.10 25.78
N GLU A 138 -13.57 5.45 25.52
CA GLU A 138 -14.83 5.78 26.18
C GLU A 138 -14.90 5.01 27.50
N TYR A 139 -15.12 5.74 28.59
CA TYR A 139 -15.41 5.17 29.90
C TYR A 139 -16.75 5.72 30.37
N VAL A 140 -17.47 4.93 31.16
CA VAL A 140 -18.70 5.38 31.81
C VAL A 140 -18.28 6.19 33.05
N PRO A 141 -18.47 7.52 33.07
CA PRO A 141 -18.10 8.32 34.22
C PRO A 141 -19.00 7.98 35.42
N PHE A 142 -18.51 8.15 36.65
CA PHE A 142 -19.34 7.91 37.86
C PHE A 142 -20.57 8.81 37.98
N THR A 143 -20.60 9.91 37.22
CA THR A 143 -21.75 10.82 37.10
C THR A 143 -22.82 10.29 36.13
N ASP A 144 -22.53 9.24 35.36
CA ASP A 144 -23.49 8.62 34.47
C ASP A 144 -24.62 7.94 35.26
N SER A 145 -25.84 8.09 34.77
CA SER A 145 -27.02 7.52 35.43
C SER A 145 -26.94 5.99 35.59
N GLY A 146 -26.39 5.28 34.60
CA GLY A 146 -26.18 3.84 34.66
C GLY A 146 -25.16 3.46 35.74
N ALA A 147 -24.05 4.19 35.82
CA ALA A 147 -23.05 3.98 36.88
C ALA A 147 -23.64 4.23 38.28
N ILE A 148 -24.42 5.30 38.45
CA ILE A 148 -25.08 5.62 39.74
C ILE A 148 -26.04 4.51 40.16
N LEU A 149 -26.87 4.02 39.24
CA LEU A 149 -27.82 2.94 39.52
C LEU A 149 -27.11 1.65 39.94
N ILE A 150 -26.02 1.28 39.25
CA ILE A 150 -25.22 0.10 39.59
C ILE A 150 -24.59 0.26 40.98
N MET A 151 -24.03 1.43 41.29
CA MET A 151 -23.42 1.70 42.61
C MET A 151 -24.46 1.62 43.73
N VAL A 152 -25.59 2.30 43.60
CA VAL A 152 -26.67 2.28 44.61
C VAL A 152 -27.23 0.87 44.77
N GLY A 153 -27.43 0.15 43.67
CA GLY A 153 -27.87 -1.24 43.68
C GLY A 153 -26.90 -2.15 44.44
N ALA A 154 -25.59 -2.01 44.19
CA ALA A 154 -24.57 -2.78 44.89
C ALA A 154 -24.57 -2.48 46.40
N TRP A 155 -24.68 -1.21 46.80
CA TRP A 155 -24.79 -0.82 48.22
C TRP A 155 -26.05 -1.37 48.88
N ALA A 156 -27.20 -1.36 48.18
CA ALA A 156 -28.43 -1.93 48.69
C ALA A 156 -28.30 -3.45 48.91
N LEU A 157 -27.68 -4.18 47.98
CA LEU A 157 -27.43 -5.61 48.11
C LEU A 157 -26.50 -5.94 49.28
N VAL A 158 -25.43 -5.16 49.48
CA VAL A 158 -24.55 -5.30 50.65
C VAL A 158 -25.31 -5.02 51.95
N GLY A 159 -26.16 -3.99 51.97
CA GLY A 159 -27.01 -3.70 53.13
C GLY A 159 -27.95 -4.86 53.47
N LEU A 160 -28.58 -5.45 52.45
CA LEU A 160 -29.47 -6.60 52.62
C LEU A 160 -28.75 -7.84 53.14
N THR A 161 -27.55 -8.16 52.63
CA THR A 161 -26.80 -9.32 53.11
C THR A 161 -26.33 -9.14 54.56
N LEU A 162 -25.88 -7.95 54.95
CA LEU A 162 -25.52 -7.65 56.35
C LEU A 162 -26.73 -7.74 57.29
N ALA A 163 -27.90 -7.28 56.85
CA ALA A 163 -29.13 -7.38 57.63
C ALA A 163 -29.56 -8.85 57.84
N ILE A 164 -29.45 -9.68 56.81
CA ILE A 164 -29.77 -11.12 56.92
C ILE A 164 -28.79 -11.82 57.88
N ASN A 165 -27.48 -11.58 57.73
CA ASN A 165 -26.46 -12.18 58.60
C ASN A 165 -26.62 -11.78 60.08
N THR A 166 -26.92 -10.51 60.35
CA THR A 166 -27.12 -10.04 61.73
C THR A 166 -28.39 -10.62 62.35
N GLN A 167 -29.45 -10.81 61.56
CA GLN A 167 -30.68 -11.47 62.02
C GLN A 167 -30.46 -12.95 62.37
N GLU A 168 -29.77 -13.71 61.50
CA GLU A 168 -29.42 -15.11 61.78
C GLU A 168 -28.55 -15.26 63.03
N TYR A 169 -27.57 -14.37 63.21
CA TYR A 169 -26.71 -14.34 64.40
C TYR A 169 -27.51 -14.10 65.69
N PHE A 170 -28.44 -13.15 65.67
CA PHE A 170 -29.27 -12.83 66.84
C PHE A 170 -30.26 -13.96 67.20
N GLN A 171 -30.87 -14.60 66.19
CA GLN A 171 -31.68 -15.81 66.42
C GLN A 171 -30.87 -16.95 67.03
N GLY A 172 -29.62 -17.15 66.58
CA GLY A 172 -28.71 -18.14 67.16
C GLY A 172 -28.38 -17.85 68.63
N LEU A 173 -28.12 -16.58 68.98
CA LEU A 173 -27.89 -16.16 70.36
C LEU A 173 -29.11 -16.36 71.26
N ILE A 174 -30.30 -15.99 70.80
CA ILE A 174 -31.55 -16.19 71.55
C ILE A 174 -31.74 -17.69 71.83
N GLN A 175 -31.57 -18.55 70.82
CA GLN A 175 -31.73 -19.99 71.00
C GLN A 175 -30.73 -20.57 72.01
N ASN A 176 -29.45 -20.17 71.93
CA ASN A 176 -28.44 -20.58 72.91
C ASN A 176 -28.80 -20.11 74.32
N TYR A 177 -29.19 -18.84 74.49
CA TYR A 177 -29.59 -18.29 75.78
C TYR A 177 -30.80 -19.02 76.38
N THR A 178 -31.82 -19.33 75.58
CA THR A 178 -32.98 -20.11 76.04
C THR A 178 -32.62 -21.55 76.43
N LYS A 179 -31.67 -22.19 75.73
CA LYS A 179 -31.19 -23.53 76.10
C LYS A 179 -30.44 -23.52 77.43
N THR A 180 -29.59 -22.51 77.67
CA THR A 180 -28.82 -22.38 78.91
C THR A 180 -29.69 -22.13 80.15
N MET A 181 -30.83 -21.44 80.02
CA MET A 181 -31.77 -21.26 81.15
C MET A 181 -32.68 -22.48 81.42
N SER A 182 -32.79 -23.41 80.47
CA SER A 182 -33.64 -24.61 80.60
C SER A 182 -32.96 -25.81 81.26
N GLN A 183 -31.69 -25.66 81.67
CA GLN A 183 -30.84 -26.70 82.25
C GLN A 183 -30.40 -26.27 83.66
#